data_AF-A0A2D6MZM5-F1
#
_entry.id   AF-A0A2D6MZM5-F1
#
_cell.length_a   1.000
_cell.length_b   1.000
_cell.length_c   1.000
_cell.angle_alpha   90.00
_cell.angle_beta   90.00
_cell.angle_gamma   90.00
#
_symmetry.space_group_name_H-M   'P 1'
#
loop_
_entity.id
_entity.type
_entity.pdbx_description
1 polymer ?
#
loop_
_entity_poly.entity_id
_entity_poly.type
_entity_poly.pdbx_seq_one_letter_code
_entity_poly.pdbx_strand_id
1 'polypeptide(L)'
;MRIEEMILVSVDDHFVEPPNIFENHLAAKWKTQAPRMVKNAHGDDMWTFEGQILPNIGLNAVAGRPPEEYGWEPTRLDQMRKGCHDVDARNG
;
A
#
# COMPACT_ATOMS: atom_id res chain seq x y z
N MET A 1 2.55 4.30 35.61
CA MET A 1 2.79 5.00 34.34
C MET A 1 1.50 4.99 33.56
N ARG A 2 1.17 6.12 32.94
CA ARG A 2 0.07 6.26 31.98
C ARG A 2 0.61 5.98 30.58
N ILE A 3 -0.11 5.22 29.74
CA ILE A 3 0.35 4.85 28.38
C ILE A 3 0.53 6.11 27.52
N GLU A 4 -0.37 7.05 27.71
CA GLU A 4 -0.42 8.37 27.09
C GLU A 4 0.78 9.28 27.44
N GLU A 5 1.59 8.91 28.43
CA GLU A 5 2.83 9.61 28.78
C GLU A 5 4.08 8.92 28.22
N MET A 6 3.91 7.77 27.57
CA MET A 6 5.01 7.01 27.00
C MET A 6 5.33 7.52 25.60
N ILE A 7 6.62 7.68 25.32
CA ILE A 7 7.11 7.77 23.93
C ILE A 7 7.20 6.34 23.41
N LEU A 8 6.30 5.98 22.51
CA LEU A 8 6.35 4.69 21.81
C LEU A 8 7.20 4.83 20.54
N VAL A 9 8.11 3.88 20.34
CA VAL A 9 8.95 3.80 19.14
C VAL A 9 8.52 2.56 18.38
N SER A 10 7.99 2.73 17.16
CA SER A 10 7.76 1.61 16.26
C SER A 10 9.11 1.14 15.70
N VAL A 11 9.42 -0.14 15.88
CA VAL A 11 10.67 -0.75 15.38
C VAL A 11 10.48 -1.43 14.03
N ASP A 12 9.22 -1.59 13.60
CA ASP A 12 8.87 -2.22 12.34
C ASP A 12 7.59 -1.57 11.80
N ASP A 13 7.69 -1.01 10.61
CA ASP A 13 6.60 -0.30 9.97
C ASP A 13 6.78 -0.35 8.45
N HIS A 14 5.66 -0.45 7.76
CA HIS A 14 5.61 -0.59 6.31
C HIS A 14 4.64 0.44 5.73
N PHE A 15 4.82 0.74 4.45
CA PHE A 15 3.86 1.51 3.68
C PHE A 15 3.57 0.76 2.38
N VAL A 16 2.37 0.99 1.84
CA VAL A 16 1.99 0.51 0.52
C VAL A 16 2.49 1.52 -0.51
N GLU A 17 3.23 1.06 -1.50
CA GLU A 17 3.85 1.94 -2.46
C GLU A 17 2.80 2.73 -3.27
N PRO A 18 2.98 4.06 -3.45
CA PRO A 18 2.09 4.84 -4.29
C PRO A 18 2.21 4.38 -5.75
N PRO A 19 1.13 4.51 -6.57
CA PRO A 19 1.08 3.98 -7.93
C PRO A 19 2.21 4.47 -8.85
N ASN A 20 2.72 5.67 -8.59
CA ASN A 20 3.71 6.36 -9.41
C ASN A 20 5.15 6.22 -8.88
N ILE A 21 5.42 5.38 -7.87
CA ILE A 21 6.74 5.28 -7.22
C ILE A 21 7.87 5.06 -8.24
N PHE A 22 7.64 4.24 -9.28
CA PHE A 22 8.69 3.91 -10.26
C PHE A 22 8.87 4.94 -11.38
N GLU A 23 7.95 5.90 -11.53
CA GLU A 23 7.99 6.88 -12.63
C GLU A 23 9.19 7.83 -12.53
N ASN A 24 9.57 8.16 -11.29
CA ASN A 24 10.56 9.19 -10.97
C ASN A 24 11.93 8.62 -10.57
N HIS A 25 12.01 7.32 -10.28
CA HIS A 25 13.20 6.72 -9.65
C HIS A 25 13.96 5.74 -10.55
N LEU A 26 13.43 5.42 -11.74
CA LEU A 26 14.08 4.51 -12.68
C LEU A 26 14.75 5.23 -13.86
N ALA A 27 15.93 4.74 -14.23
CA ALA A 27 16.58 5.12 -15.48
C ALA A 27 15.68 4.80 -16.68
N ALA A 28 15.74 5.62 -17.73
CA ALA A 28 14.84 5.54 -18.89
C ALA A 28 14.73 4.12 -19.48
N LYS A 29 15.85 3.39 -19.57
CA LYS A 29 15.90 2.02 -20.10
C LYS A 29 15.07 1.00 -19.32
N TRP A 30 14.77 1.27 -18.05
CA TRP A 30 14.02 0.37 -17.17
C TRP A 30 12.55 0.75 -17.02
N LYS A 31 12.12 1.95 -17.44
CA LYS A 31 10.73 2.43 -17.26
C LYS A 31 9.68 1.54 -17.95
N THR A 32 10.06 0.84 -19.03
CA THR A 32 9.18 -0.10 -19.73
C THR A 32 8.99 -1.42 -18.98
N GLN A 33 9.94 -1.78 -18.11
CA GLN A 33 9.95 -3.02 -17.32
C GLN A 33 9.55 -2.79 -15.85
N ALA A 34 9.35 -1.53 -15.46
CA ALA A 34 8.95 -1.15 -14.11
C ALA A 34 7.65 -1.84 -13.70
N PRO A 35 7.50 -2.22 -12.42
CA PRO A 35 6.21 -2.60 -11.88
C PRO A 35 5.18 -1.48 -12.11
N ARG A 36 3.95 -1.87 -12.44
CA ARG A 36 2.84 -0.92 -12.63
C ARG A 36 1.60 -1.39 -11.91
N MET A 37 0.92 -0.47 -11.26
CA MET A 37 -0.41 -0.73 -10.73
C MET A 37 -1.44 -0.68 -11.85
N VAL A 38 -2.31 -1.68 -11.90
CA VAL A 38 -3.43 -1.79 -12.85
C VAL A 38 -4.71 -2.06 -12.09
N LYS A 39 -5.85 -1.77 -12.72
CA LYS A 39 -7.17 -2.16 -12.21
C LYS A 39 -7.72 -3.35 -12.96
N ASN A 40 -8.26 -4.35 -12.24
CA ASN A 40 -9.00 -5.45 -12.87
C ASN A 40 -10.44 -5.04 -13.23
N ALA A 41 -11.21 -5.97 -13.82
CA ALA A 41 -12.61 -5.75 -14.18
C ALA A 41 -13.54 -5.48 -12.99
N HIS A 42 -13.14 -5.87 -11.78
CA HIS A 42 -13.88 -5.63 -10.53
C HIS A 42 -13.48 -4.32 -9.83
N GLY A 43 -12.45 -3.62 -10.35
CA GLY A 43 -11.96 -2.36 -9.82
C GLY A 43 -10.85 -2.48 -8.77
N ASP A 44 -10.36 -3.69 -8.50
CA ASP A 44 -9.26 -3.95 -7.56
C ASP A 44 -7.94 -3.42 -8.11
N ASP A 45 -7.11 -2.88 -7.23
CA ASP A 45 -5.75 -2.45 -7.54
C ASP A 45 -4.80 -3.63 -7.43
N MET A 46 -3.99 -3.87 -8.47
CA MET A 46 -3.03 -4.98 -8.54
C MET A 46 -1.71 -4.51 -9.13
N TRP A 47 -0.62 -5.11 -8.67
CA TRP A 47 0.68 -4.90 -9.31
C TRP A 47 0.83 -5.81 -10.53
N THR A 48 1.53 -5.28 -11.54
CA THR A 48 2.02 -6.06 -12.69
C THR A 48 3.53 -5.92 -12.74
N PHE A 49 4.22 -7.04 -12.90
CA PHE A 49 5.67 -7.05 -13.06
C PHE A 49 6.08 -8.24 -13.92
N GLU A 50 6.91 -8.00 -14.94
CA GLU A 50 7.37 -9.02 -15.89
C GLU A 50 6.24 -9.91 -16.47
N GLY A 51 5.08 -9.32 -16.72
CA GLY A 51 3.90 -10.02 -17.25
C GLY A 51 3.10 -10.82 -16.23
N GLN A 52 3.53 -10.86 -14.96
CA GLN A 52 2.78 -11.46 -13.86
C GLN A 52 1.82 -10.45 -13.24
N ILE A 53 0.62 -10.92 -12.91
CA ILE A 53 -0.33 -10.19 -12.06
C ILE A 53 -0.06 -10.60 -10.62
N LEU A 54 0.25 -9.62 -9.78
CA LEU A 54 0.48 -9.76 -8.36
C LEU A 54 -0.72 -9.12 -7.65
N PRO A 55 -1.77 -9.91 -7.36
CA PRO A 55 -2.88 -9.43 -6.56
C PRO A 55 -2.42 -9.18 -5.12
N ASN A 56 -3.28 -8.57 -4.31
CA ASN A 56 -3.10 -8.41 -2.87
C ASN A 56 -2.18 -7.27 -2.41
N ILE A 57 -2.50 -6.05 -2.85
CA ILE A 57 -1.72 -4.85 -2.49
C ILE A 57 -1.94 -4.39 -1.04
N GLY A 58 -2.94 -4.91 -0.32
CA GLY A 58 -3.44 -4.34 0.93
C GLY A 58 -3.61 -5.29 2.10
N LEU A 59 -3.27 -6.59 1.99
CA LEU A 59 -3.58 -7.64 2.99
C LEU A 59 -3.35 -7.25 4.45
N ASN A 60 -2.26 -6.53 4.71
CA ASN A 60 -1.82 -6.19 6.06
C ASN A 60 -2.22 -4.77 6.48
N ALA A 61 -2.75 -3.97 5.56
CA ALA A 61 -3.16 -2.58 5.79
C ALA A 61 -4.61 -2.48 6.29
N VAL A 62 -4.97 -3.35 7.25
CA VAL A 62 -6.34 -3.53 7.76
C VAL A 62 -6.68 -2.64 8.96
N ALA A 63 -5.80 -1.70 9.33
CA ALA A 63 -5.99 -0.86 10.50
C ALA A 63 -7.31 -0.06 10.40
N GLY A 64 -8.24 -0.28 11.33
CA GLY A 64 -9.56 0.35 11.34
C GLY A 64 -10.64 -0.41 10.57
N ARG A 65 -10.33 -1.55 9.96
CA ARG A 65 -11.32 -2.48 9.42
C ARG A 65 -11.82 -3.43 10.51
N PRO A 66 -13.04 -3.95 10.40
CA PRO A 66 -13.54 -4.95 11.33
C PRO A 66 -12.82 -6.30 11.14
N PRO A 67 -12.54 -7.05 12.21
CA PRO A 67 -11.78 -8.30 12.12
C PRO A 67 -12.38 -9.38 11.20
N GLU A 68 -13.70 -9.39 11.04
CA GLU A 68 -14.41 -10.30 10.13
C GLU A 68 -14.10 -10.04 8.65
N GLU A 69 -13.57 -8.86 8.30
CA GLU A 69 -13.11 -8.54 6.95
C GLU A 69 -11.62 -8.85 6.74
N TYR A 70 -10.93 -9.40 7.74
CA TYR A 70 -9.53 -9.79 7.58
C TYR A 70 -9.48 -11.06 6.73
N GLY A 71 -9.05 -10.89 5.48
CA GLY A 71 -9.11 -11.96 4.50
C GLY A 71 -8.31 -11.59 3.27
N TRP A 72 -8.99 -11.06 2.26
CA TRP A 72 -8.36 -10.60 1.02
C TRP A 72 -8.43 -9.07 0.87
N GLU A 73 -9.24 -8.43 1.71
CA GLU A 73 -9.46 -7.01 1.77
C GLU A 73 -8.46 -6.32 2.72
N PRO A 74 -8.07 -5.06 2.44
CA PRO A 74 -8.47 -4.23 1.30
C PRO A 74 -7.78 -4.62 -0.02
N THR A 75 -8.54 -4.54 -1.11
CA THR A 75 -8.05 -4.80 -2.48
C THR A 75 -7.79 -3.53 -3.27
N ARG A 76 -8.08 -2.35 -2.69
CA ARG A 76 -7.92 -1.03 -3.32
C ARG A 76 -7.24 -0.04 -2.39
N LEU A 77 -6.52 0.92 -2.98
CA LEU A 77 -5.87 1.99 -2.21
C LEU A 77 -6.85 2.80 -1.36
N ASP A 78 -8.00 3.13 -1.92
CA ASP A 78 -9.02 3.95 -1.27
C ASP A 78 -9.82 3.23 -0.17
N GLN A 79 -9.59 1.93 0.01
CA GLN A 79 -10.13 1.14 1.11
C GLN A 79 -9.18 1.09 2.33
N MET A 80 -7.97 1.62 2.19
CA MET A 80 -6.96 1.72 3.24
C MET A 80 -6.99 3.11 3.89
N ARG A 81 -6.41 3.22 5.10
CA ARG A 81 -6.12 4.55 5.66
C ARG A 81 -5.18 5.29 4.71
N LYS A 82 -5.44 6.57 4.47
CA LYS A 82 -4.66 7.38 3.52
C LYS A 82 -3.15 7.36 3.82
N GLY A 83 -2.77 7.41 5.11
CA GLY A 83 -1.37 7.33 5.55
C GLY A 83 -0.65 6.00 5.25
N CYS A 84 -1.36 4.98 4.76
CA CYS A 84 -0.75 3.75 4.27
C CYS A 84 -0.06 3.94 2.92
N HIS A 85 -0.51 4.87 2.07
CA HIS A 85 0.01 5.04 0.70
C HIS A 85 0.29 6.50 0.29
N ASP A 86 -0.11 7.48 1.10
CA ASP A 86 0.21 8.90 0.92
C ASP A 86 1.11 9.38 2.06
N VAL A 87 2.34 9.76 1.72
CA VAL A 87 3.37 10.19 2.67
C VAL A 87 2.94 11.43 3.46
N ASP A 88 2.22 12.36 2.81
CA ASP A 88 1.78 13.61 3.44
C ASP A 88 0.61 13.36 4.41
N ALA A 89 -0.06 12.21 4.30
CA ALA A 89 -1.12 11.78 5.19
C ALA A 89 -0.65 10.82 6.30
N ARG A 90 0.64 10.49 6.36
CA ARG A 90 1.18 9.51 7.33
C ARG A 90 1.31 10.08 8.74
N ASN A 91 1.77 11.33 8.82
CA ASN A 91 1.93 12.06 10.08
C ASN A 91 0.90 13.19 10.08
N GLY A 92 -0.32 12.90 10.51
CA GLY A 92 -1.44 13.84 10.54
C GLY A 92 -2.50 13.42 11.55
#